data_AF-A0A0R3N0Q6-F1
#
_entry.id   AF-A0A0R3N0Q6-F1
#
_cell.length_a   1.000
_cell.length_b   1.000
_cell.length_c   1.000
_cell.angle_alpha   90.00
_cell.angle_beta   90.00
_cell.angle_gamma   90.00
#
_symmetry.space_group_name_H-M   'P 1'
#
loop_
_entity.id
_entity.type
_entity.pdbx_description
1 polymer ?
#
loop_
_entity_poly.entity_id
_entity_poly.type
_entity_poly.pdbx_seq_one_letter_code
_entity_poly.pdbx_strand_id
1 'polypeptide(L)'
;MKLPEIIRAAIQLSQANRTITFDQLNGLIETEKLEPEDIESLFAALRDAGINIVEAMNASPEVACSFCGKREPEILQLIAGAGGFICNECVQLCVGIIATQNPDWLDQHRQFLTTLPLEPKS
;
A
#
# COMPACT_ATOMS: atom_id res chain seq x y z
N MET A 1 -5.25 26.49 18.58
CA MET A 1 -4.72 25.57 19.60
C MET A 1 -3.22 25.76 19.67
N LYS A 2 -2.57 25.34 20.74
CA LYS A 2 -1.12 25.52 20.93
C LYS A 2 -0.43 24.17 20.75
N LEU A 3 0.85 24.16 20.35
CA LEU A 3 1.74 22.99 20.29
C LEU A 3 1.52 21.92 21.41
N PRO A 4 1.27 22.29 22.69
CA PRO A 4 0.97 21.34 23.76
C PRO A 4 -0.31 20.51 23.60
N GLU A 5 -1.31 21.03 22.88
CA GLU A 5 -2.59 20.35 22.66
C GLU A 5 -2.47 19.25 21.61
N ILE A 6 -1.69 19.49 20.54
CA ILE A 6 -1.35 18.46 19.55
C ILE A 6 -0.57 17.32 20.21
N ILE A 7 0.41 17.64 21.07
CA ILE A 7 1.16 16.63 21.82
C ILE A 7 0.23 15.85 22.75
N ARG A 8 -0.66 16.53 23.48
CA ARG A 8 -1.63 15.87 24.36
C ARG A 8 -2.58 14.94 23.59
N ALA A 9 -3.06 15.39 22.43
CA ALA A 9 -3.90 14.59 21.54
C ALA A 9 -3.13 13.39 20.97
N ALA A 10 -1.88 13.58 20.56
CA ALA A 10 -0.98 12.52 20.11
C ALA A 10 -0.71 11.49 21.22
N ILE A 11 -0.45 11.91 22.46
CA ILE A 11 -0.30 11.02 23.62
C ILE A 11 -1.58 10.19 23.82
N GLN A 12 -2.76 10.82 23.77
CA GLN A 12 -4.05 10.15 23.92
C GLN A 12 -4.31 9.13 22.79
N LEU A 13 -3.91 9.44 21.55
CA LEU A 13 -4.05 8.55 20.41
C LEU A 13 -3.03 7.40 20.40
N SER A 14 -1.84 7.61 20.96
CA SER A 14 -0.71 6.67 20.85
C SER A 14 -0.83 5.35 21.65
N GLN A 15 -1.86 5.20 22.48
CA GLN A 15 -2.17 4.02 23.32
C GLN A 15 -0.92 3.39 24.02
N ALA A 16 -0.97 2.11 24.40
CA ALA A 16 0.08 1.43 25.19
C ALA A 16 1.46 1.35 24.48
N ASN A 17 1.49 1.55 23.16
CA ASN A 17 2.70 1.36 22.34
C ASN A 17 3.43 2.67 22.03
N ARG A 18 2.87 3.84 22.39
CA ARG A 18 3.42 5.17 22.09
C ARG A 18 3.72 5.37 20.60
N THR A 19 2.84 4.91 19.72
CA THR A 19 2.99 5.06 18.27
C THR A 19 1.80 5.78 17.66
N ILE A 20 2.04 6.71 16.73
CA ILE A 20 1.01 7.38 15.92
C ILE A 20 1.36 7.26 14.44
N THR A 21 0.35 7.25 13.56
CA THR A 21 0.59 7.22 12.11
C THR A 21 0.73 8.62 11.51
N PHE A 22 1.37 8.73 10.34
CA PHE A 22 1.42 9.99 9.60
C PHE A 22 0.03 10.56 9.29
N ASP A 23 -0.94 9.72 8.93
CA ASP A 23 -2.32 10.17 8.67
C ASP A 23 -3.01 10.68 9.94
N GLN A 24 -2.78 10.01 11.07
CA GLN A 24 -3.29 10.45 12.37
C GLN A 24 -2.67 11.79 12.79
N LEU A 25 -1.37 11.95 12.56
CA LEU A 25 -0.66 13.19 12.84
C LEU A 25 -1.12 14.32 11.90
N ASN A 26 -1.26 14.05 10.61
CA ASN A 26 -1.78 14.99 9.62
C ASN A 26 -3.21 15.42 9.97
N GLY A 27 -4.07 14.49 10.42
CA GLY A 27 -5.42 14.84 10.88
C GLY A 27 -5.44 15.74 12.11
N LEU A 28 -4.43 15.66 12.99
CA LEU A 28 -4.26 16.61 14.09
C LEU A 28 -3.74 17.97 13.60
N ILE A 29 -2.77 17.96 12.68
CA ILE A 29 -2.13 19.16 12.13
C ILE A 29 -3.10 19.94 11.22
N GLU A 30 -3.92 19.30 10.39
CA GLU A 30 -4.86 19.99 9.49
C GLU A 30 -5.87 20.90 10.22
N THR A 31 -6.12 20.64 11.51
CA THR A 31 -6.96 21.51 12.35
C THR A 31 -6.29 22.83 12.73
N GLU A 32 -4.98 22.95 12.52
CA GLU A 32 -4.14 24.10 12.86
C GLU A 32 -3.29 24.53 11.66
N LYS A 33 -3.37 25.80 11.24
CA LYS A 33 -2.40 26.34 10.28
C LYS A 33 -1.05 26.49 10.99
N LEU A 34 -0.20 25.46 10.92
CA LEU A 34 1.16 25.48 11.44
C LEU A 34 2.12 26.03 10.38
N GLU A 35 3.01 26.93 10.80
CA GLU A 35 4.13 27.37 9.98
C GLU A 35 5.24 26.30 9.98
N PRO A 36 6.13 26.28 8.97
CA PRO A 36 7.18 25.27 8.85
C PRO A 36 8.09 25.15 10.09
N GLU A 37 8.33 26.25 10.80
CA GLU A 37 9.12 26.33 12.03
C GLU A 37 8.45 25.65 13.24
N ASP A 38 7.11 25.62 13.27
CA ASP A 38 6.35 24.95 14.32
C ASP A 38 6.31 23.43 14.12
N ILE A 39 6.42 22.96 12.87
CA ILE A 39 6.44 21.54 12.52
C ILE A 39 7.68 20.85 13.10
N GLU A 40 8.87 21.44 12.94
CA GLU A 40 10.10 20.89 13.52
C GLU A 40 10.03 20.82 15.06
N SER A 41 9.50 21.86 15.68
CA SER A 41 9.28 21.93 17.12
C SER A 41 8.29 20.87 17.60
N LEU A 42 7.26 20.55 16.80
CA LEU A 42 6.31 19.48 17.07
C LEU A 42 6.97 18.10 17.02
N PHE A 43 7.75 17.82 15.97
CA PHE A 43 8.47 16.54 15.86
C PHE A 43 9.47 16.34 16.99
N ALA A 44 10.18 17.39 17.39
CA ALA A 44 11.09 17.35 18.54
C ALA A 44 10.33 17.02 19.84
N ALA A 45 9.19 17.68 20.08
CA ALA A 45 8.40 17.46 21.27
C ALA A 45 7.73 16.07 21.32
N LEU A 46 7.31 15.53 20.17
CA LEU A 46 6.80 14.16 20.06
C LEU A 46 7.90 13.14 20.38
N ARG A 47 9.12 13.36 19.88
CA ARG A 47 10.29 12.53 20.18
C ARG A 47 10.65 12.55 21.67
N ASP A 48 10.64 13.74 22.29
CA ASP A 48 10.92 13.90 23.73
C ASP A 48 9.83 13.26 24.59
N ALA A 49 8.58 13.25 24.12
CA ALA A 49 7.49 12.51 24.75
C ALA A 49 7.57 10.98 24.53
N GLY A 50 8.53 10.51 23.71
CA GLY A 50 8.72 9.10 23.37
C GLY A 50 7.64 8.54 22.46
N ILE A 51 7.01 9.39 21.63
CA ILE A 51 6.05 8.99 20.60
C ILE A 51 6.81 8.71 19.31
N ASN A 52 6.66 7.51 18.78
CA ASN A 52 7.22 7.15 17.49
C ASN A 52 6.18 7.35 16.40
N ILE A 53 6.58 7.98 15.30
CA ILE A 53 5.73 8.11 14.12
C ILE A 53 6.02 6.91 13.24
N VAL A 54 4.99 6.10 13.04
CA VAL A 54 5.06 4.92 12.19
C VAL A 54 4.32 5.21 10.90
N GLU A 55 4.74 4.57 9.81
CA GLU A 55 3.88 4.47 8.65
C GLU A 55 2.60 3.74 9.08
N ALA A 56 1.45 4.24 8.67
CA ALA A 56 0.20 3.55 8.91
C ALA A 56 0.34 2.15 8.32
N MET A 57 0.44 1.13 9.19
CA MET A 57 0.04 -0.21 8.81
C MET A 57 -1.48 -0.13 8.63
N ASN A 58 -1.90 0.36 7.46
CA ASN A 58 -3.27 0.27 7.04
C ASN A 58 -3.67 -1.21 7.09
N ALA A 59 -4.83 -1.44 7.69
CA ALA A 59 -5.38 -2.73 8.00
C ALA A 59 -5.61 -3.58 6.74
N SER A 60 -4.63 -4.40 6.39
CA SER A 60 -4.68 -5.66 5.65
C SER A 60 -3.24 -5.96 5.21
N PRO A 61 -2.77 -7.22 5.20
CA PRO A 61 -1.49 -7.53 4.56
C PRO A 61 -1.55 -6.93 3.15
N GLU A 62 -0.63 -6.03 2.81
CA GLU A 62 -0.70 -5.21 1.60
C GLU A 62 -0.76 -6.12 0.36
N VAL A 63 -1.97 -6.42 -0.10
CA VAL A 63 -2.21 -7.26 -1.27
C VAL A 63 -1.93 -6.40 -2.50
N ALA A 64 -0.67 -6.43 -2.93
CA ALA A 64 -0.16 -5.68 -4.08
C ALA A 64 0.41 -6.64 -5.12
N CYS A 65 0.37 -6.23 -6.40
CA CYS A 65 1.01 -7.00 -7.46
C CYS A 65 2.52 -7.10 -7.21
N SER A 66 3.04 -8.33 -7.14
CA SER A 66 4.46 -8.61 -6.91
C SER A 66 5.38 -8.16 -8.06
N PHE A 67 4.82 -7.79 -9.22
CA PHE A 67 5.58 -7.34 -10.39
C PHE A 67 5.63 -5.82 -10.51
N CYS A 68 4.49 -5.13 -10.40
CA CYS A 68 4.41 -3.68 -10.60
C CYS A 68 4.22 -2.87 -9.31
N GLY A 69 3.93 -3.52 -8.18
CA GLY A 69 3.66 -2.86 -6.90
C GLY A 69 2.31 -2.16 -6.79
N LYS A 70 1.52 -2.09 -7.88
CA LYS A 70 0.18 -1.49 -7.87
C LYS A 70 -0.78 -2.26 -6.97
N ARG A 71 -1.71 -1.51 -6.38
CA ARG A 71 -2.76 -1.99 -5.46
C ARG A 71 -4.13 -1.75 -6.08
N GLU A 72 -5.18 -2.39 -5.57
CA GLU A 72 -6.55 -1.95 -5.87
C GLU A 72 -6.75 -0.54 -5.26
N PRO A 73 -7.42 0.41 -5.95
CA PRO A 73 -8.26 0.25 -7.16
C PRO A 73 -7.54 0.49 -8.49
N GLU A 74 -6.21 0.64 -8.52
CA GLU A 74 -5.45 0.97 -9.74
C GLU A 74 -5.42 -0.16 -10.77
N ILE A 75 -5.90 -1.35 -10.41
CA ILE A 75 -5.87 -2.57 -11.22
C ILE A 75 -7.27 -3.20 -11.28
N LEU A 76 -7.62 -3.77 -12.45
CA LEU A 76 -8.95 -4.37 -12.68
C LEU A 76 -9.11 -5.71 -11.96
N GLN A 77 -8.04 -6.51 -11.92
CA GLN A 77 -8.07 -7.82 -11.30
C GLN A 77 -6.69 -8.19 -10.76
N LEU A 78 -6.66 -8.68 -9.52
CA LEU A 78 -5.48 -9.28 -8.90
C LEU A 78 -5.70 -10.77 -8.67
N ILE A 79 -4.72 -11.58 -9.07
CA ILE A 79 -4.75 -13.04 -8.99
C ILE A 79 -3.81 -13.47 -7.86
N ALA A 80 -4.35 -14.20 -6.88
CA ALA A 80 -3.58 -14.73 -5.76
C ALA A 80 -2.99 -16.12 -6.07
N GLY A 81 -1.75 -16.36 -5.66
CA GLY A 81 -1.10 -17.67 -5.67
C GLY A 81 -0.44 -17.96 -4.32
N ALA A 82 0.14 -19.16 -4.16
CA ALA A 82 0.69 -19.65 -2.88
C ALA A 82 1.86 -18.80 -2.30
N GLY A 83 2.40 -17.85 -3.05
CA GLY A 83 3.52 -17.01 -2.61
C GLY A 83 3.56 -15.61 -3.21
N GLY A 84 2.45 -15.12 -3.77
CA GLY A 84 2.42 -13.78 -4.37
C GLY A 84 1.14 -13.46 -5.11
N PHE A 85 1.10 -12.26 -5.66
CA PHE A 85 -0.05 -11.73 -6.39
C PHE A 85 0.41 -11.16 -7.73
N ILE A 86 -0.40 -11.34 -8.78
CA ILE A 86 -0.13 -10.76 -10.11
C ILE A 86 -1.40 -10.10 -10.65
N CYS A 87 -1.27 -8.89 -11.19
CA CYS A 87 -2.40 -8.17 -11.79
C CYS A 87 -2.57 -8.52 -13.27
N ASN A 88 -3.78 -8.28 -13.80
CA ASN A 88 -4.13 -8.51 -15.21
C ASN A 88 -3.17 -7.82 -16.21
N GLU A 89 -2.72 -6.59 -15.91
CA GLU A 89 -1.78 -5.85 -16.76
C GLU A 89 -0.42 -6.56 -16.84
N CYS A 90 0.11 -7.02 -15.70
CA CYS A 90 1.38 -7.74 -15.66
C CYS A 90 1.28 -9.08 -16.39
N VAL A 91 0.16 -9.79 -16.28
CA VAL A 91 -0.07 -11.02 -17.06
C VAL A 91 0.02 -10.72 -18.57
N GLN A 92 -0.68 -9.68 -19.04
CA GLN A 92 -0.65 -9.31 -20.47
C GLN A 92 0.76 -8.93 -20.93
N LEU A 93 1.49 -8.17 -20.12
CA LEU A 93 2.88 -7.79 -20.41
C LEU A 93 3.79 -9.03 -20.50
N CYS A 94 3.69 -9.96 -19.54
CA CYS A 94 4.47 -11.20 -19.55
C CYS A 94 4.18 -12.04 -20.81
N VAL A 95 2.91 -12.20 -21.19
CA VAL A 95 2.52 -12.91 -22.41
C VAL A 95 3.14 -12.25 -23.65
N GLY A 96 3.10 -10.91 -23.75
CA GLY A 96 3.68 -10.17 -24.87
C GLY A 96 5.20 -10.32 -24.98
N ILE A 97 5.91 -10.28 -23.86
CA ILE A 97 7.37 -10.47 -23.81
C ILE A 97 7.74 -11.89 -24.29
N ILE A 98 7.06 -12.92 -23.79
CA ILE A 98 7.33 -14.31 -24.17
C ILE A 98 7.01 -14.53 -25.65
N ALA A 99 5.86 -14.04 -26.12
CA ALA A 99 5.46 -14.17 -27.52
C ALA A 99 6.44 -13.52 -28.50
N THR A 100 7.06 -12.40 -28.10
CA THR A 100 8.07 -11.70 -28.91
C THR A 100 9.34 -12.53 -29.04
N GLN A 101 9.75 -13.23 -27.97
CA GLN A 101 10.94 -14.08 -27.95
C GLN A 101 10.69 -15.47 -28.55
N ASN A 102 9.45 -15.94 -28.49
CA ASN A 102 9.05 -17.27 -28.94
C ASN A 102 7.67 -17.23 -29.61
N PRO A 103 7.61 -16.96 -30.93
CA PRO A 103 6.35 -16.91 -31.67
C PRO A 103 5.59 -18.24 -31.66
N ASP A 104 6.30 -19.36 -31.79
CA ASP A 104 5.69 -20.70 -31.79
C ASP A 104 4.99 -21.02 -30.45
N TRP A 105 5.52 -20.50 -29.34
CA TRP A 105 4.88 -20.61 -28.02
C TRP A 105 3.52 -19.92 -27.97
N LEU A 106 3.33 -18.81 -28.69
CA LEU A 106 2.06 -18.08 -28.67
C LEU A 106 0.92 -18.92 -29.29
N ASP A 107 1.21 -19.63 -30.38
CA ASP A 107 0.22 -20.50 -31.04
C ASP A 107 -0.18 -21.68 -30.14
N GLN A 108 0.81 -22.30 -29.48
CA GLN A 108 0.58 -23.36 -28.50
C GLN A 108 -0.22 -22.85 -27.29
N HIS A 109 0.11 -21.66 -26.79
CA HIS A 109 -0.60 -21.03 -25.67
C HIS A 109 -2.07 -20.76 -26.02
N ARG A 110 -2.36 -20.23 -27.22
CA ARG A 110 -3.74 -20.03 -27.68
C ARG A 110 -4.53 -21.33 -27.75
N GLN A 111 -3.92 -22.39 -28.27
CA GLN A 111 -4.55 -23.72 -28.30
C GLN A 111 -4.78 -24.26 -26.89
N PHE A 112 -3.86 -24.06 -25.95
CA PHE A 112 -4.06 -24.47 -24.57
C PHE A 112 -5.25 -23.76 -23.91
N LEU A 113 -5.40 -22.45 -24.12
CA LEU A 113 -6.51 -21.68 -23.53
C LEU A 113 -7.88 -22.19 -23.97
N THR A 114 -8.03 -22.73 -25.19
CA THR A 114 -9.32 -23.30 -25.65
C THR A 114 -9.66 -24.63 -24.98
N THR A 115 -8.68 -25.27 -24.33
CA THR A 115 -8.90 -26.51 -23.57
C THR A 115 -9.29 -26.27 -22.12
N LEU A 116 -9.17 -25.02 -21.63
CA LEU A 116 -9.49 -24.70 -20.25
C LEU A 116 -11.01 -24.60 -20.04
N PRO A 117 -11.53 -25.08 -18.91
CA PRO A 117 -12.93 -24.88 -18.56
C PRO A 117 -13.20 -23.37 -18.36
N LEU A 118 -14.34 -22.91 -18.88
CA LEU A 118 -14.77 -21.51 -18.81
C LEU A 118 -15.10 -21.05 -17.38
N GLU A 119 -15.24 -21.98 -16.44
CA GLU A 119 -15.60 -21.68 -15.05
C GLU A 119 -14.45 -22.05 -14.09
N PRO A 120 -14.02 -21.11 -13.22
CA PRO A 120 -13.07 -21.44 -12.16
C PRO A 120 -13.71 -22.44 -11.20
N LYS A 121 -13.02 -23.55 -10.91
CA LYS A 121 -13.42 -24.48 -9.85
C LYS A 121 -13.34 -23.72 -8.53
N SER A 122 -14.51 -23.41 -7.97
CA SER A 122 -14.70 -22.77 -6.66
C SER A 122 -14.13 -23.64 -5.54
#